data_AF-A0A388QKU7-F1
#
_entry.id   AF-A0A388QKU7-F1
#
_cell.length_a   1.000
_cell.length_b   1.000
_cell.length_c   1.000
_cell.angle_alpha   90.00
_cell.angle_beta   90.00
_cell.angle_gamma   90.00
#
_symmetry.space_group_name_H-M   'P 1'
#
loop_
_entity.id
_entity.type
_entity.pdbx_description
1 polymer ?
#
loop_
_entity_poly.entity_id
_entity_poly.type
_entity_poly.pdbx_seq_one_letter_code
_entity_poly.pdbx_strand_id
1 'polypeptide(L)'
;MYGESINDVDEQLRKEENLLIVVGAEKVPREIYELADYNVGIGNQPHSEISALAILLDRIQKGEQFKNNFPGAKRKIIPTRKGKNVLVSGTRD
;
A
#
# COMPACT_ATOMS: atom_id res chain seq x y z
N MET A 1 -7.84 7.29 -11.18
CA MET A 1 -7.51 7.99 -12.43
C MET A 1 -7.69 7.04 -13.62
N TYR A 2 -6.99 7.23 -14.76
CA TYR A 2 -7.26 6.66 -16.10
C TYR A 2 -7.35 5.12 -16.23
N GLY A 3 -6.92 4.34 -15.24
CA GLY A 3 -6.93 2.88 -15.30
C GLY A 3 -8.27 2.24 -14.94
N GLU A 4 -8.35 0.92 -15.06
CA GLU A 4 -9.48 0.09 -14.65
C GLU A 4 -9.76 0.23 -13.16
N SER A 5 -11.04 0.28 -12.78
CA SER A 5 -11.44 0.45 -11.39
C SER A 5 -10.86 -0.67 -10.51
N ILE A 6 -10.24 -0.30 -9.38
CA ILE A 6 -9.75 -1.27 -8.40
C ILE A 6 -10.80 -2.27 -7.94
N ASN A 7 -12.09 -1.89 -7.91
CA ASN A 7 -13.15 -2.80 -7.51
C ASN A 7 -13.40 -3.93 -8.52
N ASP A 8 -12.93 -3.78 -9.76
CA ASP A 8 -13.14 -4.76 -10.83
C ASP A 8 -11.92 -5.69 -10.97
N VAL A 9 -10.72 -5.22 -10.59
CA VAL A 9 -9.45 -5.95 -10.79
C VAL A 9 -8.83 -6.50 -9.49
N ASP A 10 -9.31 -6.13 -8.30
CA ASP A 10 -8.68 -6.52 -7.03
C ASP A 10 -8.59 -8.05 -6.82
N GLU A 11 -9.59 -8.81 -7.29
CA GLU A 11 -9.58 -10.27 -7.25
C GLU A 11 -8.50 -10.88 -8.13
N GLN A 12 -8.19 -10.27 -9.26
CA GLN A 12 -7.15 -10.73 -10.17
C GLN A 12 -5.78 -10.41 -9.59
N LEU A 13 -5.57 -9.18 -9.12
CA LEU A 13 -4.32 -8.75 -8.48
C LEU A 13 -3.95 -9.63 -7.28
N ARG A 14 -4.94 -10.13 -6.51
CA ARG A 14 -4.71 -11.03 -5.38
C ARG A 14 -4.27 -12.45 -5.76
N LYS A 15 -4.48 -12.86 -7.02
CA LYS A 15 -4.06 -14.18 -7.52
C LYS A 15 -2.61 -14.16 -7.99
N GLU A 16 -2.07 -12.98 -8.27
CA GLU A 16 -0.67 -12.81 -8.63
C GLU A 16 0.24 -13.10 -7.43
N GLU A 17 1.26 -13.92 -7.66
CA GLU A 17 2.22 -14.30 -6.62
C GLU A 17 3.20 -13.15 -6.31
N ASN A 18 3.63 -12.44 -7.36
CA ASN A 18 4.59 -11.35 -7.27
C ASN A 18 4.03 -10.11 -7.97
N LEU A 19 4.00 -8.99 -7.25
CA LEU A 19 3.51 -7.72 -7.77
C LEU A 19 4.60 -6.65 -7.73
N LEU A 20 4.85 -6.01 -8.88
CA LEU A 20 5.60 -4.77 -8.97
C LEU A 20 4.61 -3.60 -9.13
N ILE A 21 4.49 -2.77 -8.10
CA ILE A 21 3.58 -1.61 -8.13
C ILE A 21 4.37 -0.38 -8.56
N VAL A 22 3.98 0.22 -9.69
CA VAL A 22 4.55 1.48 -10.17
C VAL A 22 3.61 2.63 -9.81
N VAL A 23 4.13 3.63 -9.10
CA VAL A 23 3.44 4.88 -8.82
C VAL A 23 4.25 6.05 -9.38
N GLY A 24 3.58 6.99 -10.05
CA GLY A 24 4.19 8.21 -10.57
C GLY A 24 3.85 9.43 -9.72
N ALA A 25 4.69 10.46 -9.80
CA ALA A 25 4.45 11.75 -9.14
C ALA A 25 3.79 12.75 -10.10
N GLU A 26 4.54 13.32 -11.05
CA GLU A 26 4.06 14.44 -11.86
C GLU A 26 3.45 14.01 -13.20
N LYS A 27 4.19 13.29 -14.04
CA LYS A 27 3.70 12.77 -15.31
C LYS A 27 4.29 11.40 -15.59
N VAL A 28 3.42 10.42 -15.75
CA VAL A 28 3.82 9.05 -16.10
C VAL A 28 4.00 8.96 -17.63
N PRO A 29 5.16 8.51 -18.14
CA PRO A 29 5.36 8.28 -19.56
C PRO A 29 4.37 7.27 -20.13
N ARG A 30 3.95 7.47 -21.39
CA ARG A 30 3.01 6.57 -22.08
C ARG A 30 3.48 5.11 -22.12
N GLU A 31 4.78 4.90 -22.34
CA GLU A 31 5.40 3.57 -22.41
C GLU A 31 5.14 2.74 -21.14
N ILE A 32 5.05 3.37 -19.97
CA ILE A 32 4.73 2.66 -18.71
C ILE A 32 3.31 2.07 -18.76
N TYR A 33 2.35 2.78 -19.35
CA TYR A 33 0.99 2.27 -19.52
C TYR A 33 0.95 1.06 -20.47
N GLU A 34 1.82 1.05 -21.48
CA GLU A 34 1.88 -0.02 -22.49
C GLU A 34 2.65 -1.25 -21.98
N LEU A 35 3.62 -1.05 -21.08
CA LEU A 35 4.40 -2.13 -20.47
C LEU A 35 3.70 -2.80 -19.28
N ALA A 36 2.77 -2.12 -18.62
CA ALA A 36 2.10 -2.64 -17.45
C ALA A 36 1.04 -3.69 -17.82
N ASP A 37 1.05 -4.84 -17.15
CA ASP A 37 0.00 -5.86 -17.26
C ASP A 37 -1.36 -5.33 -16.77
N TYR A 38 -1.33 -4.42 -15.78
CA TYR A 38 -2.50 -3.79 -15.20
C TYR A 38 -2.32 -2.28 -15.11
N ASN A 39 -3.26 -1.53 -15.70
CA ASN A 39 -3.40 -0.11 -15.45
C ASN A 39 -4.57 0.11 -14.49
N VAL A 40 -4.29 0.42 -13.22
CA VAL A 40 -5.31 0.42 -12.15
C VAL A 40 -5.67 1.85 -11.72
N GLY A 41 -6.96 2.17 -11.73
CA GLY A 41 -7.55 3.40 -11.23
C GLY A 41 -8.04 3.24 -9.78
N ILE A 42 -7.36 3.90 -8.84
CA ILE A 42 -7.90 4.11 -7.49
C ILE A 42 -8.85 5.32 -7.56
N GLY A 43 -10.16 5.07 -7.62
CA GLY A 43 -11.14 6.10 -7.97
C GLY A 43 -10.89 6.73 -9.34
N ASN A 44 -11.64 7.78 -9.71
CA ASN A 44 -11.47 8.48 -11.00
C ASN A 44 -11.07 9.96 -10.86
N GLN A 45 -10.97 10.47 -9.64
CA GLN A 45 -10.52 11.84 -9.38
C GLN A 45 -8.98 11.90 -9.23
N PRO A 46 -8.34 13.01 -9.61
CA PRO A 46 -6.92 13.21 -9.37
C PRO A 46 -6.65 13.35 -7.86
N HIS A 47 -5.68 12.59 -7.34
CA HIS A 47 -5.25 12.62 -5.95
C HIS A 47 -3.82 12.08 -5.81
N SER A 48 -3.33 11.94 -4.58
CA SER A 48 -1.96 11.48 -4.31
C SER A 48 -1.72 10.03 -4.73
N GLU A 49 -0.53 9.80 -5.25
CA GLU A 49 0.12 8.52 -5.45
C GLU A 49 0.28 7.72 -4.14
N ILE A 50 0.51 8.40 -3.01
CA ILE A 50 0.64 7.76 -1.70
C ILE A 50 -0.72 7.20 -1.24
N SER A 51 -1.81 7.95 -1.43
CA SER A 51 -3.15 7.43 -1.12
C SER A 51 -3.58 6.33 -2.08
N ALA A 52 -3.19 6.42 -3.36
CA ALA A 52 -3.40 5.34 -4.33
C ALA A 52 -2.73 4.04 -3.87
N LEU A 53 -1.44 4.11 -3.52
CA LEU A 53 -0.67 2.96 -3.05
C LEU A 53 -1.26 2.37 -1.77
N ALA A 54 -1.62 3.21 -0.79
CA ALA A 54 -2.19 2.75 0.47
C ALA A 54 -3.50 1.99 0.26
N ILE A 55 -4.41 2.50 -0.58
CA ILE A 55 -5.70 1.84 -0.87
C ILE A 55 -5.47 0.56 -1.68
N LEU A 56 -4.58 0.57 -2.67
CA LEU A 56 -4.25 -0.62 -3.45
C LEU A 56 -3.76 -1.74 -2.54
N LEU A 57 -2.78 -1.44 -1.67
CA LEU A 57 -2.22 -2.39 -0.71
C LEU A 57 -3.30 -2.90 0.26
N ASP A 58 -4.17 -2.02 0.75
CA ASP A 58 -5.27 -2.42 1.64
C ASP A 58 -6.25 -3.39 0.96
N ARG A 59 -6.59 -3.14 -0.32
CA ARG A 59 -7.50 -4.01 -1.09
C ARG A 59 -6.90 -5.38 -1.39
N ILE A 60 -5.61 -5.45 -1.70
CA ILE A 60 -4.95 -6.74 -1.98
C ILE A 60 -4.63 -7.50 -0.69
N GLN A 61 -4.25 -6.82 0.40
CA GLN A 61 -3.86 -7.42 1.68
C GLN A 61 -5.03 -7.64 2.65
N LYS A 62 -6.22 -7.07 2.36
CA LYS A 62 -7.47 -7.22 3.14
C LYS A 62 -7.30 -6.91 4.64
N GLY A 63 -6.45 -5.94 4.97
CA GLY A 63 -6.20 -5.53 6.35
C GLY A 63 -5.23 -6.43 7.12
N GLU A 64 -4.76 -7.55 6.55
CA GLU A 64 -3.79 -8.44 7.22
C GLU A 64 -2.46 -7.73 7.50
N GLN A 65 -2.12 -6.70 6.71
CA GLN A 65 -0.92 -5.89 6.91
C GLN A 65 -0.86 -5.19 8.26
N PHE A 66 -2.01 -4.91 8.88
CA PHE A 66 -2.08 -4.31 10.20
C PHE A 66 -1.74 -5.29 11.33
N LYS A 67 -1.70 -6.60 11.04
CA LYS A 67 -1.30 -7.65 11.98
C LYS A 67 0.19 -8.00 11.87
N ASN A 68 0.89 -7.45 10.87
CA ASN A 68 2.31 -7.73 10.65
C ASN A 68 3.14 -7.31 11.86
N ASN A 69 4.09 -8.16 12.22
CA ASN A 69 5.11 -7.88 13.22
C ASN A 69 6.47 -7.92 12.55
N PHE A 70 7.35 -6.99 12.93
CA PHE A 70 8.73 -6.95 12.47
C PHE A 70 9.63 -7.57 13.56
N PRO A 71 10.16 -8.79 13.36
CA PRO A 71 11.01 -9.44 14.34
C PRO A 71 12.27 -8.60 14.64
N GLY A 72 12.68 -8.54 15.90
CA GLY A 72 13.86 -7.78 16.30
C GLY A 72 13.71 -6.25 16.25
N ALA A 73 12.49 -5.73 16.07
CA ALA A 73 12.25 -4.28 16.11
C ALA A 73 12.69 -3.68 17.46
N LYS A 74 13.56 -2.65 17.41
CA LYS A 74 14.04 -1.92 18.60
C LYS A 74 12.91 -1.23 19.37
N ARG A 75 11.82 -0.90 18.68
CA ARG A 75 10.63 -0.25 19.24
C ARG A 75 9.37 -0.87 18.66
N LYS A 76 8.37 -1.08 19.51
CA LYS A 76 7.02 -1.50 19.11
C LYS A 76 5.99 -0.61 19.79
N ILE A 77 5.15 0.05 19.01
CA ILE A 77 4.02 0.83 19.52
C ILE A 77 2.90 -0.14 19.94
N ILE A 78 2.34 0.06 21.14
CA ILE A 78 1.19 -0.70 21.62
C ILE A 78 -0.05 0.21 21.51
N PRO A 79 -1.00 -0.10 20.62
CA PRO A 79 -2.24 0.68 20.50
C PRO A 79 -2.91 0.86 21.85
N THR A 80 -3.17 2.11 22.22
CA THR A 80 -3.71 2.47 23.55
C THR A 80 -4.75 3.57 23.36
N ARG A 81 -5.87 3.48 24.07
CA ARG A 81 -7.01 4.42 23.94
C ARG A 81 -6.63 5.89 24.15
N LYS A 82 -5.71 6.18 25.08
CA LYS A 82 -5.21 7.52 25.38
C LYS A 82 -3.76 7.44 25.84
N GLY A 83 -2.90 8.31 25.30
CA GLY A 83 -1.47 8.35 25.63
C GLY A 83 -0.59 7.63 24.61
N LYS A 84 0.68 7.40 24.98
CA LYS A 84 1.70 6.76 24.14
C LYS A 84 2.28 5.58 24.91
N ASN A 85 2.16 4.38 24.36
CA ASN A 85 2.73 3.16 24.94
C ASN A 85 3.70 2.51 23.94
N VAL A 86 4.95 2.31 24.36
CA VAL A 86 6.04 1.85 23.49
C VAL A 86 6.88 0.83 24.25
N LEU A 87 7.01 -0.37 23.68
CA LEU A 87 8.02 -1.34 24.11
C LEU A 87 9.35 -0.99 23.43
N VAL A 88 10.44 -0.97 24.19
CA VAL A 88 11.79 -0.67 23.70
C VAL A 88 12.72 -1.81 24.12
N SER A 89 13.44 -2.40 23.17
CA SER A 89 14.50 -3.37 23.42
C SER A 89 15.86 -2.65 23.37
N GLY A 90 16.37 -2.25 24.53
CA GLY A 90 17.63 -1.51 24.69
C GLY A 90 17.51 -0.35 25.69
N THR A 91 18.65 0.09 26.23
CA THR A 91 18.75 1.31 27.02
C THR A 91 18.48 2.52 26.13
N ARG A 92 17.78 3.52 26.66
CA ARG A 92 17.63 4.81 25.97
C ARG A 92 19.03 5.45 25.89
N ASP A 93 19.44 5.85 24.68
CA ASP A 93 20.49 6.86 24.53
C ASP A 93 20.04 8.18 25.18
#